data_AF-A0A6G3ZPR9-F1
#
_entry.id   AF-A0A6G3ZPR9-F1
#
_cell.length_a   1.000
_cell.length_b   1.000
_cell.length_c   1.000
_cell.angle_alpha   90.00
_cell.angle_beta   90.00
_cell.angle_gamma   90.00
#
_symmetry.space_group_name_H-M   'P 1'
#
loop_
_entity.id
_entity.type
_entity.pdbx_description
1 polymer ?
#
loop_
_entity_poly.entity_id
_entity_poly.type
_entity_poly.pdbx_seq_one_letter_code
_entity_poly.pdbx_strand_id
1 'polypeptide(L)' 'MADSVFDREKLLDISVNIIPMVIIAFFVFLFLLTSPYPPDFLIQVTALMLHVIPFVGLALLTYVAAHYI' A
#
# COMPACT_ATOMS: atom_id res chain seq x y z
N MET A 1 -29.95 9.05 -20.45
CA MET A 1 -29.56 7.86 -19.68
C MET A 1 -28.11 8.05 -19.28
N ALA A 2 -27.78 8.56 -18.08
CA ALA A 2 -26.38 8.82 -17.76
C ALA A 2 -26.19 8.97 -16.25
N ASP A 3 -26.19 7.85 -15.53
CA ASP A 3 -25.73 7.86 -14.15
C ASP A 3 -25.03 6.54 -13.81
N SER A 4 -23.85 6.65 -13.17
CA SER A 4 -23.18 5.65 -12.33
C SER A 4 -22.16 4.64 -12.86
N VAL A 5 -21.81 4.56 -14.15
CA VAL A 5 -20.72 3.63 -14.57
C VAL A 5 -19.33 4.20 -14.24
N PHE A 6 -19.12 5.50 -14.48
CA PHE A 6 -17.83 6.16 -14.27
C PHE A 6 -17.38 6.21 -12.80
N ASP A 7 -18.30 6.37 -11.84
CA ASP A 7 -17.92 6.40 -10.41
C ASP A 7 -17.63 5.00 -9.83
N ARG A 8 -18.22 3.94 -10.39
CA ARG A 8 -18.03 2.57 -9.86
C ARG A 8 -16.65 2.03 -10.17
N GLU A 9 -16.11 2.31 -11.36
CA GLU A 9 -14.75 1.89 -11.72
C GLU A 9 -13.71 2.61 -10.85
N LYS A 10 -13.84 3.92 -10.64
CA LYS A 10 -13.02 4.69 -9.68
C LYS A 10 -13.04 4.08 -8.28
N LEU A 11 -14.24 3.83 -7.75
CA LEU A 11 -14.41 3.28 -6.41
C LEU A 11 -13.85 1.86 -6.31
N LEU A 12 -13.98 1.06 -7.37
CA LEU A 12 -13.42 -0.28 -7.43
C LEU A 12 -11.89 -0.23 -7.39
N ASP A 13 -11.25 0.59 -8.21
CA ASP A 13 -9.79 0.71 -8.25
C ASP A 13 -9.19 1.17 -6.92
N ILE A 14 -9.82 2.18 -6.29
CA ILE A 14 -9.41 2.64 -4.95
C ILE A 14 -9.57 1.52 -3.92
N SER A 15 -10.70 0.80 -3.94
CA SER A 15 -10.96 -0.29 -2.99
C SER A 15 -9.98 -1.45 -3.14
N VAL A 16 -9.63 -1.81 -4.38
CA VAL A 16 -8.67 -2.89 -4.68
C VAL A 16 -7.26 -2.51 -4.26
N ASN A 17 -6.86 -1.24 -4.34
CA ASN A 17 -5.55 -0.77 -3.88
C ASN A 17 -5.47 -0.54 -2.36
N ILE A 18 -6.58 -0.27 -1.68
CA ILE A 18 -6.60 -0.12 -0.20
C ILE A 18 -6.23 -1.44 0.48
N ILE A 19 -6.71 -2.57 -0.04
CA ILE A 19 -6.44 -3.91 0.54
C ILE A 19 -4.92 -4.19 0.66
N PRO A 20 -4.11 -4.11 -0.41
CA PRO A 20 -2.67 -4.31 -0.31
C PRO A 20 -2.00 -3.24 0.56
N MET A 21 -2.46 -1.98 0.55
CA MET A 21 -1.93 -0.95 1.45
C MET A 21 -2.10 -1.34 2.93
N VAL A 22 -3.27 -1.84 3.32
CA VAL A 22 -3.54 -2.28 4.71
C VAL A 22 -2.66 -3.48 5.08
N ILE A 23 -2.52 -4.45 4.19
CA ILE A 23 -1.66 -5.62 4.41
C ILE A 23 -0.21 -5.19 4.60
N ILE A 24 0.31 -4.31 3.74
CA ILE A 24 1.70 -3.83 3.86
C ILE A 24 1.88 -3.04 5.16
N ALA A 25 0.93 -2.15 5.51
CA ALA A 25 0.99 -1.41 6.77
C ALA A 25 1.06 -2.35 7.97
N PHE A 26 0.25 -3.41 8.00
CA PHE A 26 0.31 -4.43 9.03
C PHE A 26 1.71 -5.06 9.16
N PHE A 27 2.35 -5.44 8.06
CA PHE A 27 3.70 -6.02 8.10
C PHE A 27 4.78 -5.02 8.50
N VAL A 28 4.67 -3.75 8.08
CA VAL A 28 5.57 -2.70 8.56
C VAL A 28 5.48 -2.58 10.08
N PHE A 29 4.27 -2.49 10.63
CA PHE A 29 4.08 -2.45 12.09
C PHE A 29 4.61 -3.71 12.76
N LEU A 30 4.34 -4.89 12.20
CA LEU A 30 4.85 -6.15 12.73
C LEU A 30 6.38 -6.13 12.81
N PHE A 31 7.08 -5.73 11.73
CA PHE A 31 8.54 -5.70 11.68
C PHE A 31 9.18 -4.60 12.53
N LEU A 32 8.44 -3.52 12.85
CA LEU A 32 8.88 -2.54 13.84
C LEU A 32 8.81 -3.08 15.28
N LEU A 33 7.84 -3.95 15.57
CA LEU A 33 7.63 -4.53 16.90
C LEU A 33 8.48 -5.78 17.13
N THR A 34 8.60 -6.62 16.10
CA THR A 34 9.28 -7.91 16.17
C THR A 34 9.81 -8.31 14.80
N SER A 35 11.08 -8.69 14.75
CA SER A 35 11.72 -9.20 13.56
C SER A 35 12.11 -10.67 13.78
N PRO A 36 11.73 -11.58 12.87
CA PRO A 36 12.21 -12.96 12.93
C PRO A 36 13.68 -13.09 12.46
N TYR A 37 14.28 -12.00 11.97
CA TYR A 37 15.63 -11.99 11.43
C TYR A 37 16.67 -11.64 12.50
N PRO A 38 17.96 -12.01 12.30
CA PRO A 38 19.04 -11.58 13.17
C PRO A 38 19.06 -10.05 13.37
N PRO A 39 19.54 -9.56 14.53
CA PRO A 39 19.65 -8.14 14.81
C PRO A 39 20.81 -7.52 14.03
N ASP A 40 20.62 -7.37 12.72
CA ASP A 40 21.53 -6.69 11.81
C ASP A 40 20.84 -5.47 11.20
N PHE A 41 21.54 -4.34 11.21
CA PHE A 41 20.98 -3.07 10.76
C PHE A 41 20.62 -3.09 9.28
N LEU A 42 21.46 -3.65 8.42
CA LEU A 42 21.21 -3.71 6.98
C LEU A 42 20.02 -4.62 6.68
N ILE A 43 19.90 -5.76 7.36
CA ILE A 43 18.76 -6.67 7.18
C ILE A 43 17.44 -6.01 7.59
N GLN A 44 17.41 -5.31 8.73
CA GLN A 44 16.19 -4.64 9.20
C GLN A 44 15.77 -3.51 8.26
N VAL A 45 16.72 -2.67 7.85
CA VAL A 45 16.44 -1.55 6.92
C VAL A 45 15.97 -2.08 5.58
N THR A 46 16.62 -3.10 5.03
CA THR A 46 16.21 -3.69 3.74
C THR A 46 14.82 -4.33 3.83
N ALA A 47 14.52 -5.08 4.89
CA ALA A 47 13.20 -5.65 5.11
C ALA A 47 12.10 -4.56 5.17
N LEU A 48 12.34 -3.47 5.91
CA LEU A 48 11.39 -2.35 5.98
C LEU A 48 11.26 -1.63 4.63
N MET A 49 12.36 -1.36 3.93
CA MET A 49 12.34 -0.67 2.63
C MET A 49 11.58 -1.46 1.57
N LEU A 50 11.68 -2.78 1.57
CA LEU A 50 10.91 -3.66 0.69
C LEU A 50 9.39 -3.54 0.89
N HIS A 51 8.94 -3.06 2.05
CA HIS A 51 7.52 -2.82 2.33
C HIS A 51 7.14 -1.35 2.12
N VAL A 52 7.97 -0.42 2.60
CA VAL A 52 7.69 1.02 2.52
C VAL A 52 7.68 1.52 1.07
N ILE A 53 8.58 1.04 0.21
CA ILE A 53 8.63 1.46 -1.20
C ILE A 53 7.31 1.10 -1.93
N PRO A 54 6.84 -0.16 -1.96
CA PRO A 54 5.58 -0.48 -2.61
C PRO A 54 4.37 0.17 -1.92
N PHE A 55 4.40 0.37 -0.59
CA PHE A 55 3.34 1.11 0.11
C PHE A 55 3.21 2.55 -0.43
N VAL A 56 4.31 3.28 -0.52
CA VAL A 56 4.32 4.66 -1.05
C VAL A 56 3.93 4.66 -2.52
N GLY A 57 4.44 3.72 -3.32
CA GLY A 57 4.06 3.58 -4.74
C GLY A 57 2.56 3.38 -4.92
N LEU A 58 1.96 2.44 -4.17
CA LEU A 58 0.52 2.19 -4.21
C LEU A 58 -0.29 3.38 -3.71
N ALA A 59 0.15 4.05 -2.64
CA ALA A 59 -0.52 5.23 -2.13
C ALA A 59 -0.55 6.36 -3.18
N LEU A 60 0.57 6.59 -3.87
CA LEU A 60 0.65 7.56 -4.95
C LEU A 60 -0.26 7.18 -6.12
N LEU A 61 -0.21 5.93 -6.59
CA LEU A 61 -1.06 5.46 -7.68
C LEU A 61 -2.55 5.54 -7.33
N THR A 62 -2.91 5.21 -6.09
CA THR A 62 -4.30 5.31 -5.59
C THR A 62 -4.76 6.75 -5.53
N TYR A 63 -3.92 7.67 -5.07
CA TYR A 63 -4.22 9.10 -5.06
C TYR A 63 -4.40 9.63 -6.48
N VAL A 64 -3.51 9.25 -7.40
CA VAL A 64 -3.59 9.65 -8.81
C VAL A 64 -4.87 9.09 -9.44
N ALA A 65 -5.21 7.82 -9.20
CA ALA A 65 -6.46 7.23 -9.68
C ALA A 65 -7.70 7.97 -9.14
N ALA A 66 -7.72 8.29 -7.85
CA ALA A 66 -8.84 9.03 -7.25
C ALA A 66 -9.02 10.43 -7.85
N HIS A 67 -7.92 11.16 -8.04
CA HIS A 67 -7.95 12.56 -8.45
C HIS A 67 -8.06 12.75 -9.97
N TYR A 68 -7.34 11.97 -10.77
CA TYR A 68 -7.15 12.22 -12.20
C TYR A 68 -7.91 11.29 -13.14
N ILE A 69 -8.36 10.11 -12.69
CA ILE A 69 -8.99 9.09 -13.56
C ILE A 69 -10.47 9.00 -13.27
#